data_AF-A0AB37Q7T1-F1
#
_entry.id   AF-A0AB37Q7T1-F1
#
_cell.length_a   1.000
_cell.length_b   1.000
_cell.length_c   1.000
_cell.angle_alpha   90.00
_cell.angle_beta   90.00
_cell.angle_gamma   90.00
#
_symmetry.space_group_name_H-M   'P 1'
#
loop_
_entity.id
_entity.type
_entity.pdbx_description
1 polymer ?
#
loop_
_entity_poly.entity_id
_entity_poly.type
_entity_poly.pdbx_seq_one_letter_code
_entity_poly.pdbx_strand_id
1 'polypeptide(L)'
;MPQLITPPIPAVAHQREEHMDVFWGQFGDALGIELTSVDLATREASAIKVARLFKRCLDGLQQSLKIRNEITHELYADLSDVTHPDVSGVESATGETLINGLLNEAPRHLLTEVTIARAFRELQAHETAMLAGCRVMAQAALEHFSPRQLGWQFERDRGRPWLLTDGRQWRDYARHHHDLQRSGQWHEHLLAHNFAPAYQQQFRLIVSFHQDVK
;
A
#
# COMPACT_ATOMS: atom_id res chain seq x y z
N MET A 1 69.04 38.93 10.37
CA MET A 1 67.64 38.65 10.74
C MET A 1 66.87 38.24 9.48
N PRO A 2 66.47 36.97 9.38
CA PRO A 2 65.23 36.62 8.68
C PRO A 2 64.27 35.90 9.65
N GLN A 3 63.04 36.43 9.78
CA GLN A 3 61.97 35.77 10.52
C GLN A 3 61.38 34.64 9.66
N LEU A 4 61.41 33.42 10.19
CA LEU A 4 60.65 32.29 9.67
C LEU A 4 59.16 32.52 9.95
N ILE A 5 58.39 32.72 8.89
CA ILE A 5 56.92 32.73 8.96
C ILE A 5 56.48 31.27 9.00
N THR A 6 56.09 30.78 10.19
CA THR A 6 55.38 29.51 10.35
C THR A 6 53.96 29.65 9.78
N PRO A 7 53.47 28.70 8.96
CA PRO A 7 52.09 28.73 8.49
C PRO A 7 51.11 28.40 9.64
N PRO A 8 49.90 29.00 9.67
CA PRO A 8 48.90 28.70 10.69
C PRO A 8 48.13 27.43 10.28
N ILE A 9 48.42 26.28 10.90
CA ILE A 9 47.74 25.01 10.58
C ILE A 9 46.97 24.30 11.73
N PRO A 10 46.99 24.67 13.04
CA PRO A 10 46.26 23.85 14.03
C PRO A 10 44.72 23.98 14.03
N ALA A 11 44.18 25.18 13.75
CA ALA A 11 42.76 25.47 14.04
C ALA A 11 41.76 24.79 13.10
N VAL A 12 42.11 24.61 11.83
CA VAL A 12 41.21 24.03 10.82
C VAL A 12 41.09 22.51 10.96
N ALA A 13 42.12 21.85 11.48
CA ALA A 13 42.13 20.40 11.70
C ALA A 13 41.22 20.00 12.87
N HIS A 14 41.33 20.68 14.02
CA HIS A 14 40.49 20.43 15.20
C HIS A 14 39.00 20.68 14.92
N GLN A 15 38.66 21.75 14.21
CA GLN A 15 37.26 22.03 13.83
C GLN A 15 36.65 20.94 12.95
N ARG A 16 37.47 20.28 12.12
CA ARG A 16 37.04 19.21 11.23
C ARG A 16 36.81 17.89 11.98
N GLU A 17 37.67 17.59 12.96
CA GLU A 17 37.53 16.43 13.85
C GLU A 17 36.29 16.56 14.73
N GLU A 18 36.06 17.72 15.36
CA GLU A 18 34.86 17.99 16.16
C GLU A 18 33.57 17.86 15.33
N HIS A 19 33.55 18.36 14.10
CA HIS A 19 32.39 18.26 13.22
C HIS A 19 32.10 16.80 12.80
N MET A 20 33.13 15.98 12.61
CA MET A 20 32.96 14.56 12.29
C MET A 20 32.39 13.77 13.48
N ASP A 21 32.85 14.06 14.70
CA ASP A 21 32.35 13.41 15.91
C ASP A 21 30.89 13.78 16.19
N VAL A 22 30.50 15.04 16.00
CA VAL A 22 29.10 15.48 16.11
C VAL A 22 28.22 14.77 15.08
N PHE A 23 28.67 14.65 13.83
CA PHE A 23 27.94 13.90 12.79
C PHE A 23 27.74 12.43 13.19
N TRP A 24 28.79 11.74 13.63
CA TRP A 24 28.69 10.33 14.01
C TRP A 24 27.80 10.11 15.25
N GLY A 25 27.81 11.05 16.20
CA GLY A 25 26.86 11.07 17.31
C GLY A 25 25.41 11.15 16.80
N GLN A 26 25.09 12.18 16.01
CA GLN A 26 23.74 12.38 15.46
C GLN A 26 23.28 11.22 14.57
N PHE A 27 24.17 10.66 13.75
CA PHE A 27 23.87 9.52 12.90
C PHE A 27 23.62 8.25 13.72
N GLY A 28 24.38 8.04 14.79
CA GLY A 28 24.16 6.95 15.75
C GLY A 28 22.81 7.08 16.46
N ASP A 29 22.50 8.28 16.96
CA ASP A 29 21.22 8.60 17.61
C ASP A 29 20.03 8.33 16.68
N ALA A 30 20.11 8.75 15.41
CA ALA A 30 19.06 8.51 14.41
C ALA A 30 18.84 7.01 14.10
N LEU A 31 19.90 6.20 14.21
CA LEU A 31 19.82 4.75 14.04
C LEU A 31 19.48 4.00 15.34
N GLY A 32 19.51 4.68 16.49
CA GLY A 32 19.35 4.08 17.82
C GLY A 32 20.53 3.19 18.23
N ILE A 33 21.75 3.48 17.74
CA ILE A 33 22.97 2.71 18.04
C ILE A 33 24.12 3.64 18.45
N GLU A 34 24.97 3.17 19.36
CA GLU A 34 26.19 3.91 19.74
C GLU A 34 27.29 3.68 18.69
N LEU A 35 27.71 4.75 18.01
CA LEU A 35 28.78 4.68 17.00
C LEU A 35 30.10 5.29 17.48
N THR A 36 30.09 6.09 18.54
CA THR A 36 31.24 6.84 19.08
C THR A 36 32.38 5.96 19.61
N SER A 37 32.12 4.68 19.89
CA SER A 37 33.12 3.69 20.34
C SER A 37 33.69 2.81 19.21
N VAL A 38 33.15 2.90 18.00
CA VAL A 38 33.54 2.09 16.83
C VAL A 38 34.67 2.79 16.06
N ASP A 39 35.58 2.09 15.39
CA ASP A 39 36.59 2.73 14.55
C ASP A 39 35.98 3.40 13.30
N LEU A 40 36.67 4.43 12.77
CA LEU A 40 36.14 5.24 11.66
C LEU A 40 35.84 4.43 10.40
N ALA A 41 36.71 3.47 10.02
CA ALA A 41 36.52 2.67 8.81
C ALA A 41 35.25 1.80 8.92
N THR A 42 35.00 1.23 10.09
CA THR A 42 33.78 0.46 10.37
C THR A 42 32.53 1.34 10.40
N ARG A 43 32.61 2.57 10.94
CA ARG A 43 31.50 3.55 10.89
C ARG A 43 31.13 3.90 9.45
N GLU A 44 32.12 4.22 8.63
CA GLU A 44 31.92 4.59 7.21
C GLU A 44 31.33 3.43 6.39
N ALA A 45 31.88 2.23 6.54
CA ALA A 45 31.35 1.05 5.88
C ALA A 45 29.90 0.76 6.29
N SER A 46 29.58 0.93 7.58
CA SER A 46 28.23 0.78 8.13
C SER A 46 27.27 1.83 7.55
N ALA A 47 27.68 3.10 7.50
CA ALA A 47 26.87 4.18 6.93
C ALA A 47 26.52 3.93 5.46
N ILE A 48 27.50 3.48 4.66
CA ILE A 48 27.27 3.11 3.25
C ILE A 48 26.28 1.95 3.15
N LYS A 49 26.41 0.94 4.03
CA LYS A 49 25.49 -0.21 4.05
C LYS A 49 24.06 0.22 4.39
N VAL A 50 23.89 1.07 5.40
CA VAL A 50 22.59 1.66 5.77
C VAL A 50 21.98 2.42 4.60
N ALA A 51 22.76 3.28 3.93
CA ALA A 51 22.29 4.04 2.76
C ALA A 51 21.82 3.12 1.62
N ARG A 52 22.55 2.03 1.34
CA ARG A 52 22.16 1.03 0.33
C ARG A 52 20.88 0.29 0.71
N LEU A 53 20.71 -0.08 1.98
CA LEU A 53 19.49 -0.71 2.48
C LEU A 53 18.31 0.24 2.37
N PHE A 54 18.48 1.50 2.77
CA PHE A 54 17.46 2.53 2.67
C PHE A 54 16.99 2.74 1.22
N LYS A 55 17.93 2.89 0.26
CA LYS A 55 17.59 2.97 -1.18
C LYS A 55 16.75 1.78 -1.62
N ARG A 56 17.19 0.55 -1.29
CA ARG A 56 16.47 -0.67 -1.67
C ARG A 56 15.07 -0.77 -1.05
N CYS A 57 14.91 -0.31 0.19
CA CYS A 57 13.61 -0.23 0.86
C CYS A 57 12.68 0.77 0.17
N LEU A 58 13.18 1.94 -0.22
CA LEU A 58 12.40 2.94 -0.96
C LEU A 58 11.98 2.41 -2.35
N ASP A 59 12.89 1.78 -3.08
CA ASP A 59 12.58 1.17 -4.39
C ASP A 59 11.50 0.08 -4.23
N GLY A 60 11.60 -0.77 -3.21
CA GLY A 60 10.60 -1.78 -2.89
C GLY A 60 9.23 -1.19 -2.55
N LEU A 61 9.21 -0.14 -1.72
CA LEU A 61 7.98 0.57 -1.34
C LEU A 61 7.28 1.17 -2.57
N GLN A 62 8.04 1.82 -3.47
CA GLN A 62 7.50 2.36 -4.72
C GLN A 62 6.91 1.28 -5.61
N GLN A 63 7.61 0.16 -5.77
CA GLN A 63 7.11 -0.95 -6.56
C GLN A 63 5.81 -1.52 -5.98
N SER A 64 5.72 -1.66 -4.65
CA SER A 64 4.48 -2.09 -3.98
C SER A 64 3.33 -1.12 -4.19
N LEU A 65 3.57 0.19 -4.10
CA LEU A 65 2.55 1.21 -4.38
C LEU A 65 2.09 1.18 -5.83
N LYS A 66 3.02 0.98 -6.78
CA LYS A 66 2.70 0.84 -8.20
C LYS A 66 1.82 -0.37 -8.46
N ILE A 67 2.20 -1.55 -7.95
CA ILE A 67 1.39 -2.78 -8.06
C ILE A 67 0.00 -2.56 -7.46
N ARG A 68 -0.09 -1.91 -6.30
CA ARG A 68 -1.38 -1.58 -5.68
C ARG A 68 -2.24 -0.70 -6.59
N ASN A 69 -1.65 0.30 -7.23
CA ASN A 69 -2.39 1.18 -8.15
C ASN A 69 -2.82 0.45 -9.42
N GLU A 70 -1.99 -0.45 -9.95
CA GLU A 70 -2.34 -1.34 -11.07
C GLU A 70 -3.52 -2.25 -10.68
N ILE A 71 -3.45 -2.96 -9.55
CA ILE A 71 -4.54 -3.82 -9.05
C ILE A 71 -5.81 -3.01 -8.83
N THR A 72 -5.69 -1.82 -8.22
CA THR A 72 -6.85 -0.96 -7.98
C THR A 72 -7.45 -0.50 -9.29
N HIS A 73 -6.63 -0.10 -10.26
CA HIS A 73 -7.11 0.32 -11.58
C HIS A 73 -7.82 -0.83 -12.30
N GLU A 74 -7.25 -2.03 -12.33
CA GLU A 74 -7.89 -3.22 -12.91
C GLU A 74 -9.23 -3.54 -12.24
N LEU A 75 -9.26 -3.55 -10.90
CA LEU A 75 -10.47 -3.85 -10.13
C LEU A 75 -11.62 -2.89 -10.42
N TYR A 76 -11.31 -1.62 -10.62
CA TYR A 76 -12.31 -0.58 -10.85
C TYR A 76 -12.52 -0.26 -12.34
N ALA A 77 -11.66 -0.72 -13.24
CA ALA A 77 -11.89 -0.62 -14.69
C ALA A 77 -13.19 -1.32 -15.08
N ASP A 78 -13.54 -2.39 -14.35
CA ASP A 78 -14.81 -3.12 -14.48
C ASP A 78 -15.98 -2.43 -13.74
N LEU A 79 -15.72 -1.34 -13.01
CA LEU A 79 -16.68 -0.62 -12.16
C LEU A 79 -16.77 0.86 -12.55
N SER A 80 -17.37 1.15 -13.71
CA SER A 80 -17.47 2.49 -14.31
C SER A 80 -18.14 3.58 -13.45
N ASP A 81 -18.79 3.24 -12.33
CA ASP A 81 -19.61 4.15 -11.50
C ASP A 81 -19.07 4.37 -10.07
N VAL A 82 -17.91 3.79 -9.72
CA VAL A 82 -17.41 3.87 -8.34
C VAL A 82 -16.31 4.93 -8.22
N THR A 83 -16.58 6.00 -7.45
CA THR A 83 -15.58 7.03 -7.15
C THR A 83 -14.41 6.44 -6.36
N HIS A 84 -13.22 6.54 -6.95
CA HIS A 84 -11.99 6.07 -6.33
C HIS A 84 -11.58 6.96 -5.16
N PRO A 85 -11.10 6.39 -4.04
CA PRO A 85 -10.33 7.19 -3.09
C PRO A 85 -9.07 7.70 -3.79
N ASP A 86 -8.91 9.02 -3.88
CA ASP A 86 -7.69 9.65 -4.34
C ASP A 86 -6.61 9.43 -3.27
N VAL A 87 -5.67 8.55 -3.60
CA VAL A 87 -4.52 8.24 -2.74
C VAL A 87 -3.25 8.57 -3.53
N SER A 88 -3.18 9.79 -4.07
CA SER A 88 -2.01 10.26 -4.82
C SER A 88 -1.12 11.16 -3.95
N GLY A 89 0.18 10.87 -3.98
CA GLY A 89 1.21 11.68 -3.32
C GLY A 89 2.63 11.15 -3.52
N VAL A 90 2.79 9.83 -3.71
CA VAL A 90 4.09 9.18 -3.98
C VAL A 90 4.11 8.55 -5.37
N GLU A 91 3.32 9.06 -6.31
CA GLU A 91 3.25 8.48 -7.66
C GLU A 91 4.41 8.96 -8.53
N SER A 92 5.23 7.99 -8.96
CA SER A 92 6.16 8.04 -10.10
C SER A 92 7.61 8.49 -9.87
N ALA A 93 7.99 8.89 -8.65
CA ALA A 93 9.41 9.11 -8.35
C ALA A 93 10.14 7.76 -8.14
N THR A 94 11.37 7.60 -8.65
CA THR A 94 12.28 6.47 -8.32
C THR A 94 12.97 6.69 -6.98
N GLY A 95 13.48 5.66 -6.30
CA GLY A 95 14.12 5.80 -4.98
C GLY A 95 15.31 6.77 -5.00
N GLU A 96 15.98 6.87 -6.15
CA GLU A 96 17.04 7.84 -6.39
C GLU A 96 16.53 9.28 -6.51
N THR A 97 15.45 9.52 -7.25
CA THR A 97 14.83 10.87 -7.32
C THR A 97 14.27 11.31 -5.97
N LEU A 98 13.76 10.36 -5.20
CA LEU A 98 13.29 10.51 -3.84
C LEU A 98 14.44 10.92 -2.89
N ILE A 99 15.55 10.19 -2.91
CA ILE A 99 16.75 10.53 -2.12
C ILE A 99 17.36 11.87 -2.58
N ASN A 100 17.41 12.14 -3.88
CA ASN A 100 17.88 13.44 -4.40
C ASN A 100 16.96 14.60 -3.99
N GLY A 101 15.67 14.32 -3.75
CA GLY A 101 14.73 15.28 -3.18
C GLY A 101 15.02 15.63 -1.72
N LEU A 102 15.74 14.79 -0.96
CA LEU A 102 16.20 15.11 0.40
C LEU A 102 17.38 16.09 0.40
N LEU A 103 18.19 16.07 -0.66
CA LEU A 103 19.38 16.90 -0.81
C LEU A 103 19.09 18.30 -1.35
N ASN A 104 17.99 18.44 -2.09
CA ASN A 104 17.56 19.72 -2.65
C ASN A 104 16.44 20.30 -1.78
N GLU A 105 16.43 21.62 -1.53
CA GLU A 105 15.27 22.31 -0.94
C GLU A 105 14.03 22.36 -1.88
N ALA A 106 13.90 21.40 -2.81
CA ALA A 106 12.67 21.10 -3.53
C ALA A 106 11.62 20.62 -2.50
N PRO A 107 10.31 20.79 -2.77
CA PRO A 107 9.30 20.95 -1.73
C PRO A 107 9.44 19.85 -0.67
N ARG A 108 9.65 20.26 0.59
CA ARG A 108 9.91 19.45 1.80
C ARG A 108 8.80 18.42 2.13
N HIS A 109 7.92 18.14 1.17
CA HIS A 109 6.74 17.30 1.25
C HIS A 109 6.95 15.91 0.61
N LEU A 110 7.96 15.73 -0.27
CA LEU A 110 8.10 14.50 -1.06
C LEU A 110 8.59 13.29 -0.25
N LEU A 111 9.46 13.47 0.75
CA LEU A 111 9.82 12.45 1.73
C LEU A 111 10.00 13.07 3.10
N THR A 112 9.01 12.86 3.94
CA THR A 112 9.18 12.94 5.39
C THR A 112 9.00 11.53 5.97
N GLU A 113 9.45 11.31 7.19
CA GLU A 113 9.10 10.08 7.94
C GLU A 113 7.58 9.84 7.93
N VAL A 114 6.79 10.93 7.97
CA VAL A 114 5.33 10.91 7.87
C VAL A 114 4.87 10.37 6.51
N THR A 115 5.53 10.72 5.41
CA THR A 115 5.23 10.23 4.05
C THR A 115 5.50 8.73 3.93
N ILE A 116 6.67 8.25 4.39
CA ILE A 116 7.02 6.82 4.35
C ILE A 116 6.05 6.02 5.23
N ALA A 117 5.80 6.48 6.46
CA ALA A 117 4.88 5.82 7.37
C ALA A 117 3.44 5.81 6.81
N ARG A 118 3.04 6.88 6.11
CA ARG A 118 1.75 6.93 5.41
C ARG A 118 1.66 5.90 4.30
N ALA A 119 2.68 5.77 3.46
CA ALA A 119 2.72 4.79 2.38
C ALA A 119 2.60 3.35 2.90
N PHE A 120 3.31 2.99 3.97
CA PHE A 120 3.15 1.67 4.59
C PHE A 120 1.74 1.45 5.16
N ARG A 121 1.15 2.47 5.80
CA ARG A 121 -0.24 2.39 6.29
C ARG A 121 -1.24 2.21 5.15
N GLU A 122 -1.04 2.89 4.03
CA GLU A 122 -1.90 2.76 2.86
C GLU A 122 -1.80 1.37 2.23
N LEU A 123 -0.60 0.77 2.18
CA LEU A 123 -0.42 -0.62 1.75
C LEU A 123 -1.13 -1.61 2.67
N GLN A 124 -0.96 -1.47 3.99
CA GLN A 124 -1.66 -2.32 4.97
C GLN A 124 -3.18 -2.17 4.89
N ALA A 125 -3.66 -0.94 4.72
CA ALA A 125 -5.08 -0.66 4.53
C ALA A 125 -5.61 -1.33 3.26
N HIS A 126 -4.86 -1.28 2.16
CA HIS A 126 -5.21 -1.95 0.91
C HIS A 126 -5.32 -3.47 1.10
N GLU A 127 -4.31 -4.14 1.67
CA GLU A 127 -4.35 -5.59 1.89
C GLU A 127 -5.55 -6.03 2.74
N THR A 128 -5.80 -5.30 3.83
CA THR A 128 -6.91 -5.61 4.73
C THR A 128 -8.27 -5.37 4.06
N ALA A 129 -8.38 -4.29 3.29
CA ALA A 129 -9.59 -3.97 2.54
C ALA A 129 -9.85 -4.97 1.40
N MET A 130 -8.82 -5.43 0.70
CA MET A 130 -8.92 -6.50 -0.30
C MET A 130 -9.49 -7.77 0.32
N LEU A 131 -8.96 -8.19 1.47
CA LEU A 131 -9.46 -9.37 2.17
C LEU A 131 -10.91 -9.20 2.64
N ALA A 132 -11.29 -8.02 3.13
CA ALA A 132 -12.67 -7.72 3.52
C ALA A 132 -13.63 -7.80 2.33
N GLY A 133 -13.28 -7.14 1.22
CA GLY A 133 -14.05 -7.20 -0.03
C GLY A 133 -14.22 -8.64 -0.54
N CYS A 134 -13.14 -9.42 -0.59
CA CYS A 134 -13.19 -10.82 -1.01
C CYS A 134 -14.11 -11.67 -0.13
N ARG A 135 -14.10 -11.46 1.19
CA ARG A 135 -14.97 -12.20 2.12
C ARG A 135 -16.44 -11.89 1.88
N VAL A 136 -16.79 -10.62 1.75
CA VAL A 136 -18.19 -10.20 1.51
C VAL A 136 -18.66 -10.69 0.15
N MET A 137 -17.83 -10.59 -0.89
CA MET A 137 -18.12 -11.13 -2.22
C MET A 137 -18.34 -12.65 -2.19
N ALA A 138 -17.48 -13.41 -1.50
CA ALA A 138 -17.62 -14.86 -1.39
C ALA A 138 -18.90 -15.25 -0.64
N GLN A 139 -19.24 -14.54 0.44
CA GLN A 139 -20.49 -14.74 1.16
C GLN A 139 -21.71 -14.43 0.30
N ALA A 140 -21.69 -13.32 -0.46
CA ALA A 140 -22.77 -12.96 -1.38
C ALA A 140 -22.94 -13.99 -2.50
N ALA A 141 -21.84 -14.52 -3.04
CA ALA A 141 -21.87 -15.59 -4.03
C ALA A 141 -22.49 -16.87 -3.45
N LEU A 142 -22.10 -17.28 -2.24
CA LEU A 142 -22.67 -18.44 -1.56
C LEU A 142 -24.18 -18.28 -1.29
N GLU A 143 -24.59 -17.10 -0.84
CA GLU A 143 -26.00 -16.78 -0.57
C GLU A 143 -26.81 -16.84 -1.88
N HIS A 144 -26.29 -16.25 -2.97
CA HIS A 144 -26.92 -16.26 -4.30
C HIS A 144 -27.22 -17.67 -4.81
N PHE A 145 -26.33 -18.63 -4.54
CA PHE A 145 -26.52 -20.03 -4.92
C PHE A 145 -27.21 -20.89 -3.84
N SER A 146 -27.72 -20.27 -2.77
CA SER A 146 -28.41 -21.02 -1.73
C SER A 146 -29.69 -21.68 -2.31
N PRO A 147 -29.94 -22.97 -2.02
CA PRO A 147 -31.12 -23.67 -2.55
C PRO A 147 -32.44 -23.00 -2.17
N ARG A 148 -32.50 -22.37 -0.99
CA ARG A 148 -33.68 -21.64 -0.53
C ARG A 148 -33.93 -20.42 -1.40
N GLN A 149 -32.92 -19.58 -1.63
CA GLN A 149 -33.07 -18.36 -2.44
C GLN A 149 -33.42 -18.69 -3.89
N LEU A 150 -32.75 -19.68 -4.47
CA LEU A 150 -33.04 -20.15 -5.83
C LEU A 150 -34.45 -20.73 -5.96
N GLY A 151 -34.90 -21.50 -4.95
CA GLY A 151 -36.27 -22.01 -4.91
C GLY A 151 -37.31 -20.90 -4.99
N TRP A 152 -37.18 -19.87 -4.15
CA TRP A 152 -38.07 -18.70 -4.18
C TRP A 152 -38.01 -17.93 -5.51
N GLN A 153 -36.81 -17.74 -6.06
CA GLN A 153 -36.65 -17.06 -7.35
C GLN A 153 -37.29 -17.84 -8.50
N PHE A 154 -37.09 -19.16 -8.57
CA PHE A 154 -37.69 -19.98 -9.61
C PHE A 154 -39.22 -20.03 -9.51
N GLU A 155 -39.78 -20.09 -8.29
CA GLU A 155 -41.22 -20.03 -8.08
C GLU A 155 -41.81 -18.67 -8.49
N ARG A 156 -41.10 -17.57 -8.20
CA ARG A 156 -41.50 -16.22 -8.59
C ARG A 156 -41.48 -16.03 -10.11
N ASP A 157 -40.39 -16.43 -10.76
CA ASP A 157 -40.15 -16.11 -12.16
C ASP A 157 -40.87 -17.09 -13.12
N ARG A 158 -41.13 -18.33 -12.69
CA ARG A 158 -41.71 -19.40 -13.53
C ARG A 158 -43.03 -19.97 -13.00
N GLY A 159 -43.50 -19.47 -11.87
CA GLY A 159 -44.70 -19.94 -11.19
C GLY A 159 -44.45 -21.21 -10.37
N ARG A 160 -45.26 -21.39 -9.33
CA ARG A 160 -45.20 -22.57 -8.47
C ARG A 160 -45.62 -23.82 -9.25
N PRO A 161 -44.80 -24.87 -9.27
CA PRO A 161 -45.09 -26.06 -10.04
C PRO A 161 -46.16 -26.93 -9.39
N TRP A 162 -46.93 -27.65 -10.21
CA TRP A 162 -47.88 -28.65 -9.70
C TRP A 162 -47.17 -29.90 -9.14
N LEU A 163 -46.00 -30.24 -9.68
CA LEU A 163 -45.11 -31.28 -9.17
C LEU A 163 -43.68 -30.74 -9.04
N LEU A 164 -43.16 -30.80 -7.82
CA LEU A 164 -41.82 -30.39 -7.45
C LEU A 164 -40.95 -31.66 -7.41
N THR A 165 -40.17 -31.89 -8.47
CA THR A 165 -39.28 -33.05 -8.59
C THR A 165 -37.82 -32.61 -8.65
N ASP A 166 -36.92 -33.42 -8.09
CA ASP A 166 -35.48 -33.13 -8.08
C ASP A 166 -34.92 -32.92 -9.49
N GLY A 167 -35.37 -33.72 -10.46
CA GLY A 167 -34.98 -33.59 -11.87
C GLY A 167 -35.48 -32.30 -12.54
N ARG A 168 -36.57 -31.71 -12.04
CA ARG A 168 -37.00 -30.37 -12.48
C ARG A 168 -36.12 -29.29 -11.84
N GLN A 169 -35.89 -29.36 -10.53
CA GLN A 169 -35.03 -28.40 -9.82
C GLN A 169 -33.63 -28.34 -10.43
N TRP A 170 -33.04 -29.49 -10.79
CA TRP A 170 -31.74 -29.54 -11.46
C TRP A 170 -31.75 -28.85 -12.82
N ARG A 171 -32.80 -29.06 -13.64
CA ARG A 171 -32.97 -28.36 -14.92
C ARG A 171 -33.19 -26.86 -14.75
N ASP A 172 -33.88 -26.46 -13.69
CA ASP A 172 -34.10 -25.06 -13.35
C ASP A 172 -32.77 -24.38 -12.97
N TYR A 173 -31.95 -25.05 -12.16
CA TYR A 173 -30.60 -24.62 -11.81
C TYR A 173 -29.66 -24.56 -13.02
N ALA A 174 -29.62 -25.59 -13.86
CA ALA A 174 -28.74 -25.63 -15.03
C ALA A 174 -29.03 -24.47 -16.01
N ARG A 175 -30.31 -24.12 -16.18
CA ARG A 175 -30.71 -22.94 -16.96
C ARG A 175 -30.25 -21.64 -16.32
N HIS A 176 -30.49 -21.48 -15.01
CA HIS A 176 -30.04 -20.31 -14.26
C HIS A 176 -28.52 -20.08 -14.40
N HIS A 177 -27.73 -21.15 -14.24
CA HIS A 177 -26.28 -21.08 -14.40
C HIS A 177 -25.86 -20.71 -15.83
N HIS A 178 -26.53 -21.25 -16.85
CA HIS A 178 -26.27 -20.88 -18.24
C HIS A 178 -26.62 -19.40 -18.52
N ASP A 179 -27.72 -18.90 -17.97
CA ASP A 179 -28.13 -17.49 -18.12
C ASP A 179 -27.14 -16.53 -17.44
N LEU A 180 -26.60 -16.91 -16.27
CA LEU A 180 -25.53 -16.18 -15.59
C LEU A 180 -24.26 -16.10 -16.45
N GLN A 181 -23.83 -17.22 -17.03
CA GLN A 181 -22.64 -17.25 -17.90
C GLN A 181 -22.82 -16.41 -19.17
N ARG A 182 -24.03 -16.40 -19.73
CA ARG A 182 -24.33 -15.65 -20.97
C ARG A 182 -24.40 -14.15 -20.75
N SER A 183 -24.89 -13.71 -19.60
CA SER A 183 -25.07 -12.28 -19.30
C SER A 183 -23.77 -11.58 -18.92
N GLY A 184 -22.82 -12.27 -18.26
CA GLY A 184 -21.54 -11.68 -17.79
C GLY A 184 -21.68 -10.69 -16.63
N GLN A 185 -22.81 -10.00 -16.54
CA GLN A 185 -23.14 -8.93 -15.59
C GLN A 185 -23.15 -9.35 -14.11
N TRP A 186 -23.26 -10.65 -13.81
CA TRP A 186 -23.32 -11.11 -12.43
C TRP A 186 -22.02 -10.85 -11.66
N HIS A 187 -20.87 -11.02 -12.31
CA HIS A 187 -19.56 -10.77 -11.69
C HIS A 187 -19.37 -9.27 -11.41
N GLU A 188 -19.73 -8.41 -12.37
CA GLU A 188 -19.74 -6.95 -12.20
C GLU A 188 -20.65 -6.54 -11.05
N HIS A 189 -21.85 -7.14 -10.95
CA HIS A 189 -22.77 -6.86 -9.85
C HIS A 189 -22.19 -7.28 -8.49
N LEU A 190 -21.55 -8.44 -8.41
CA LEU A 190 -20.86 -8.89 -7.19
C LEU A 190 -19.74 -7.92 -6.79
N LEU A 191 -18.93 -7.46 -7.74
CA LEU A 191 -17.87 -6.51 -7.50
C LEU A 191 -18.43 -5.15 -7.04
N ALA A 192 -19.41 -4.61 -7.76
CA ALA A 192 -19.99 -3.29 -7.50
C ALA A 192 -20.75 -3.21 -6.17
N HIS A 193 -21.55 -4.23 -5.84
CA HIS A 193 -22.49 -4.17 -4.72
C HIS A 193 -21.99 -4.85 -3.45
N ASN A 194 -21.01 -5.77 -3.55
CA ASN A 194 -20.52 -6.52 -2.40
C ASN A 194 -19.04 -6.23 -2.13
N PHE A 195 -18.17 -6.37 -3.14
CA PHE A 195 -16.73 -6.14 -2.95
C PHE A 195 -16.41 -4.67 -2.68
N ALA A 196 -16.77 -3.78 -3.60
CA ALA A 196 -16.32 -2.39 -3.58
C ALA A 196 -16.77 -1.63 -2.32
N PRO A 197 -18.02 -1.76 -1.83
CA PRO A 197 -18.45 -1.08 -0.62
C PRO A 197 -17.67 -1.56 0.62
N ALA A 198 -17.48 -2.88 0.75
CA ALA A 198 -16.73 -3.47 1.86
C ALA A 198 -15.24 -3.07 1.84
N TYR A 199 -14.63 -3.06 0.65
CA TYR A 199 -13.28 -2.56 0.44
C TYR A 199 -13.16 -1.09 0.87
N GLN A 200 -14.03 -0.21 0.35
CA GLN A 200 -13.96 1.23 0.62
C GLN A 200 -14.18 1.55 2.10
N GLN A 201 -15.14 0.88 2.74
CA GLN A 201 -15.39 1.04 4.16
C GLN A 201 -14.16 0.65 4.97
N GLN A 202 -13.58 -0.53 4.73
CA GLN A 202 -12.42 -1.00 5.47
C GLN A 202 -11.19 -0.13 5.23
N PHE A 203 -10.96 0.29 3.98
CA PHE A 203 -9.86 1.19 3.63
C PHE A 203 -9.96 2.53 4.36
N ARG A 204 -11.14 3.17 4.32
CA ARG A 204 -11.39 4.45 5.01
C ARG A 204 -11.23 4.33 6.51
N LEU A 205 -11.73 3.26 7.13
CA LEU A 205 -11.61 3.03 8.57
C LEU A 205 -10.14 2.96 9.01
N ILE A 206 -9.30 2.20 8.29
CA ILE A 206 -7.89 2.06 8.65
C ILE A 206 -7.16 3.40 8.45
N VAL A 207 -7.35 4.05 7.31
CA VAL A 207 -6.67 5.32 7.02
C VAL A 207 -7.10 6.43 7.99
N SER A 208 -8.38 6.53 8.34
CA SER A 208 -8.90 7.54 9.28
C SER A 208 -8.55 7.27 10.74
N PHE A 209 -8.62 6.01 11.21
CA PHE A 209 -8.24 5.65 12.58
C PHE A 209 -6.82 6.11 12.93
N HIS A 210 -5.91 6.08 11.95
CA HIS A 210 -4.52 6.51 12.14
C HIS A 210 -4.30 8.02 12.02
N GLN A 211 -5.31 8.81 11.63
CA GLN A 211 -5.26 10.28 11.68
C GLN A 211 -5.61 10.82 13.08
N ASP A 212 -6.42 10.08 13.84
CA ASP A 212 -6.88 10.48 15.18
C ASP A 212 -5.90 10.16 16.31
N VAL A 213 -4.88 9.33 16.07
CA VAL A 213 -3.86 8.94 17.07
C VAL A 213 -2.66 9.93 17.08
N LYS A 214 -2.93 11.23 16.96
CA LYS A 214 -1.91 12.28 17.07
C LYS A 214 -1.96 13.01 18.41
#